data_AF-A0A0M2DMW4-F1
#
_entry.id   AF-A0A0M2DMW4-F1
#
_cell.length_a   1.000
_cell.length_b   1.000
_cell.length_c   1.000
_cell.angle_alpha   90.00
_cell.angle_beta   90.00
_cell.angle_gamma   90.00
#
_symmetry.space_group_name_H-M   'P 1'
#
loop_
_entity.id
_entity.type
_entity.pdbx_description
1 polymer ?
#
loop_
_entity_poly.entity_id
_entity_poly.type
_entity_poly.pdbx_seq_one_letter_code
_entity_poly.pdbx_strand_id
1 'polypeptide(L)'
;MAVSDKSIKLLWSNAAGRCSFPGCNTRLSVEQAADTAPYTLGEMAHIKGKNPGSSRYDDKQKDDERDLYQNLILLCPNHHTEIDKPENEKKYFVEWLIEAKSSHEKWVISMLAVEKVLTIEELKNHIARLLADNHQAWIKYGPNSILALKNPNNELLYGLWTSERLSTIVPNNRAIAKLLIDYRMLFTQSQQSIVSKFLSHAKSYELWVNDDIPYQAVERFPVDFDALIRE
;
A
#
# COMPACT_ATOMS: atom_id res chain seq x y z
N MET A 1 9.73 -8.39 33.18
CA MET A 1 8.31 -8.69 33.49
C MET A 1 7.63 -9.28 32.25
N ALA A 2 6.30 -9.29 32.15
CA ALA A 2 5.61 -9.55 30.88
C ALA A 2 5.17 -8.22 30.25
N VAL A 3 5.04 -8.17 28.92
CA VAL A 3 4.51 -6.98 28.23
C VAL A 3 3.07 -6.75 28.68
N SER A 4 2.77 -5.52 29.12
CA SER A 4 1.44 -5.17 29.63
C SER A 4 0.40 -5.07 28.52
N ASP A 5 -0.87 -5.37 28.83
CA ASP A 5 -2.00 -5.23 27.88
C ASP A 5 -2.08 -3.85 27.23
N LYS A 6 -1.75 -2.79 27.97
CA LYS A 6 -1.66 -1.42 27.44
C LYS A 6 -0.61 -1.34 26.33
N SER A 7 0.58 -1.90 26.54
CA SER A 7 1.66 -1.88 25.55
C SER A 7 1.34 -2.75 24.35
N ILE A 8 0.70 -3.92 24.57
CA ILE A 8 0.21 -4.79 23.49
C ILE A 8 -0.78 -4.02 22.62
N LYS A 9 -1.81 -3.40 23.23
CA LYS A 9 -2.83 -2.64 22.49
C LYS A 9 -2.23 -1.52 21.66
N LEU A 10 -1.35 -0.70 22.26
CA LEU A 10 -0.68 0.41 21.57
C LEU A 10 0.18 -0.08 20.41
N LEU A 11 0.97 -1.14 20.62
CA LEU A 11 1.86 -1.69 19.60
C LEU A 11 1.06 -2.21 18.40
N TRP A 12 0.07 -3.06 18.65
CA TRP A 12 -0.74 -3.66 17.60
C TRP A 12 -1.61 -2.63 16.86
N SER A 13 -2.16 -1.63 17.57
CA SER A 13 -2.97 -0.58 16.95
C SER A 13 -2.13 0.34 16.06
N ASN A 14 -0.98 0.80 16.55
CA ASN A 14 -0.14 1.75 15.82
C ASN A 14 0.55 1.11 14.62
N ALA A 15 0.81 -0.21 14.68
CA ALA A 15 1.31 -0.98 13.55
C ALA A 15 0.23 -1.44 12.57
N ALA A 16 -1.06 -1.16 12.84
CA ALA A 16 -2.22 -1.63 12.07
C ALA A 16 -2.22 -3.15 11.82
N GLY A 17 -1.71 -3.94 12.77
CA GLY A 17 -1.58 -5.39 12.63
C GLY A 17 -0.73 -5.84 11.44
N ARG A 18 0.26 -5.03 11.03
CA ARG A 18 1.21 -5.34 9.95
C ARG A 18 2.65 -5.29 10.45
N CYS A 19 3.51 -6.04 9.78
CA CYS A 19 4.96 -6.03 10.05
C CYS A 19 5.51 -4.61 9.88
N SER A 20 6.25 -4.12 10.88
CA SER A 20 6.89 -2.80 10.84
C SER A 20 8.29 -2.80 10.22
N PHE A 21 8.69 -3.91 9.57
CA PHE A 21 9.95 -3.95 8.83
C PHE A 21 9.80 -3.20 7.49
N PRO A 22 10.73 -2.31 7.11
CA PRO A 22 10.64 -1.53 5.88
C PRO A 22 10.47 -2.42 4.64
N GLY A 23 9.43 -2.17 3.85
CA GLY A 23 9.10 -2.94 2.65
C GLY A 23 8.30 -4.23 2.91
N CYS A 24 8.00 -4.58 4.17
CA CYS A 24 7.14 -5.70 4.51
C CYS A 24 5.73 -5.24 4.86
N ASN A 25 4.73 -5.71 4.11
CA ASN A 25 3.32 -5.38 4.36
C ASN A 25 2.50 -6.57 4.89
N THR A 26 3.17 -7.63 5.36
CA THR A 26 2.53 -8.86 5.82
C THR A 26 1.54 -8.56 6.95
N ARG A 27 0.30 -9.03 6.79
CA ARG A 27 -0.72 -8.99 7.84
C ARG A 27 -0.36 -10.00 8.93
N LEU A 28 -0.41 -9.55 10.17
CA LEU A 28 0.04 -10.31 11.35
C LEU A 28 -1.10 -10.89 12.18
N SER A 29 -2.33 -10.77 11.69
CA SER A 29 -3.50 -11.43 12.21
C SER A 29 -4.18 -12.21 11.10
N VAL A 30 -4.64 -13.41 11.42
CA VAL A 30 -5.41 -14.26 10.52
C VAL A 30 -6.86 -14.20 10.96
N GLU A 31 -7.75 -13.88 10.02
CA GLU A 31 -9.19 -13.91 10.25
C GLU A 31 -9.66 -15.34 10.40
N GLN A 32 -10.88 -15.51 10.94
CA GLN A 32 -11.51 -16.81 10.97
C GLN A 32 -11.68 -17.34 9.53
N ALA A 33 -11.10 -18.49 9.25
CA ALA A 33 -11.40 -19.29 8.06
C ALA A 33 -12.16 -20.54 8.50
N ALA A 34 -12.91 -21.18 7.59
CA ALA A 34 -13.90 -22.23 7.89
C ALA A 34 -13.49 -23.27 8.96
N ASP A 35 -12.19 -23.61 9.03
CA ASP A 35 -11.64 -24.62 9.94
C ASP A 35 -10.63 -24.07 10.98
N THR A 36 -10.40 -22.76 11.03
CA THR A 36 -9.41 -22.14 11.93
C THR A 36 -9.97 -20.93 12.68
N ALA A 37 -9.87 -20.98 14.01
CA ALA A 37 -10.12 -19.82 14.87
C ALA A 37 -9.14 -18.68 14.53
N PRO A 38 -9.49 -17.41 14.74
CA PRO A 38 -8.57 -16.29 14.50
C PRO A 38 -7.36 -16.37 15.42
N TYR A 39 -6.18 -16.04 14.88
CA TYR A 39 -4.91 -16.07 15.62
C TYR A 39 -3.93 -15.01 15.14
N THR A 40 -2.93 -14.71 15.97
CA THR A 40 -1.84 -13.78 15.66
C THR A 40 -0.62 -14.51 15.12
N LEU A 41 -0.08 -14.02 14.01
CA LEU A 41 1.22 -14.42 13.46
C LEU A 41 2.35 -13.48 13.90
N GLY A 42 2.01 -12.26 14.32
CA GLY A 42 2.98 -11.23 14.68
C GLY A 42 3.67 -11.47 16.02
N GLU A 43 4.92 -11.04 16.10
CA GLU A 43 5.76 -11.11 17.28
C GLU A 43 6.14 -9.70 17.74
N MET A 44 6.16 -9.50 19.06
CA MET A 44 6.49 -8.23 19.70
C MET A 44 7.97 -8.23 20.07
N ALA A 45 8.81 -7.86 19.09
CA ALA A 45 10.26 -7.89 19.26
C ALA A 45 10.75 -6.75 20.14
N HIS A 46 11.73 -7.02 20.99
CA HIS A 46 12.43 -6.00 21.75
C HIS A 46 13.46 -5.29 20.87
N ILE A 47 13.43 -3.96 20.84
CA ILE A 47 14.41 -3.13 20.14
C ILE A 47 15.78 -3.26 20.83
N LYS A 48 15.82 -3.01 22.14
CA LYS A 48 16.93 -3.39 23.01
C LYS A 48 16.59 -4.71 23.69
N GLY A 49 17.42 -5.72 23.49
CA GLY A 49 17.17 -7.10 23.92
C GLY A 49 16.79 -7.24 25.39
N LYS A 50 15.95 -8.22 25.70
CA LYS A 50 15.35 -8.37 27.04
C LYS A 50 16.35 -8.84 28.10
N ASN A 51 17.23 -9.77 27.74
CA ASN A 51 18.08 -10.50 28.67
C ASN A 51 19.57 -10.27 28.37
N PRO A 52 20.46 -10.35 29.37
CA PRO A 52 21.90 -10.40 29.11
C PRO A 52 22.24 -11.46 28.05
N GLY A 53 23.05 -11.08 27.06
CA GLY A 53 23.42 -11.94 25.94
C GLY A 53 22.43 -11.97 24.76
N SER A 54 21.27 -11.30 24.86
CA SER A 54 20.42 -11.04 23.70
C SER A 54 20.98 -9.90 22.83
N SER A 55 20.65 -9.89 21.54
CA SER A 55 21.05 -8.84 20.61
C SER A 55 20.62 -7.46 21.12
N ARG A 56 21.54 -6.49 21.03
CA ARG A 56 21.33 -5.10 21.46
C ARG A 56 20.96 -4.93 22.94
N TYR A 57 21.32 -5.89 23.80
CA TYR A 57 21.12 -5.73 25.24
C TYR A 57 21.94 -4.54 25.77
N ASP A 58 21.29 -3.66 26.52
CA ASP A 58 21.89 -2.45 27.10
C ASP A 58 21.81 -2.53 28.62
N ASP A 59 22.92 -2.78 29.31
CA ASP A 59 22.99 -2.93 30.77
C ASP A 59 22.53 -1.69 31.55
N LYS A 60 22.46 -0.53 30.90
CA LYS A 60 21.99 0.73 31.49
C LYS A 60 20.48 0.94 31.38
N GLN A 61 19.79 0.15 30.54
CA GLN A 61 18.33 0.22 30.44
C GLN A 61 17.69 -0.44 31.66
N LYS A 62 16.74 0.27 32.29
CA LYS A 62 16.06 -0.23 33.49
C LYS A 62 15.12 -1.38 33.15
N ASP A 63 14.88 -2.26 34.11
CA ASP A 63 14.02 -3.44 33.90
C ASP A 63 12.56 -3.07 33.59
N ASP A 64 12.07 -1.98 34.19
CA ASP A 64 10.73 -1.45 33.94
C ASP A 64 10.57 -0.82 32.54
N GLU A 65 11.68 -0.47 31.87
CA GLU A 65 11.71 0.06 30.51
C GLU A 65 11.74 -1.04 29.43
N ARG A 66 12.11 -2.28 29.80
CA ARG A 66 12.31 -3.38 28.84
C ARG A 66 11.04 -3.74 28.10
N ASP A 67 9.95 -3.88 28.82
CA ASP A 67 8.67 -4.37 28.30
C ASP A 67 7.70 -3.22 27.92
N LEU A 68 8.19 -1.96 27.88
CA LEU A 68 7.40 -0.81 27.45
C LEU A 68 7.23 -0.77 25.94
N TYR A 69 6.08 -0.26 25.49
CA TYR A 69 5.79 0.01 24.08
C TYR A 69 6.96 0.69 23.35
N GLN A 70 7.64 1.67 23.96
CA GLN A 70 8.77 2.38 23.37
C GLN A 70 9.92 1.45 22.94
N ASN A 71 10.13 0.34 23.65
CA ASN A 71 11.16 -0.64 23.37
C ASN A 71 10.67 -1.83 22.53
N LEU A 72 9.45 -1.78 21.98
CA LEU A 72 8.86 -2.87 21.20
C LEU A 72 8.59 -2.46 19.75
N ILE A 73 8.79 -3.39 18.82
CA ILE A 73 8.42 -3.28 17.40
C ILE A 73 7.64 -4.54 16.99
N LEU A 74 6.60 -4.39 16.17
CA LEU A 74 5.77 -5.51 15.73
C LEU A 74 6.32 -6.08 14.41
N LEU A 75 6.66 -7.37 14.37
CA LEU A 75 7.28 -8.00 13.21
C LEU A 75 6.61 -9.33 12.85
N CYS A 76 6.76 -9.77 11.60
CA CYS A 76 6.48 -11.16 11.25
C CYS A 76 7.62 -12.08 11.74
N PRO A 77 7.38 -13.39 11.87
CA PRO A 77 8.40 -14.32 12.40
C PRO A 77 9.72 -14.31 11.62
N ASN A 78 9.66 -14.10 10.30
CA ASN A 78 10.86 -14.01 9.46
C ASN A 78 11.71 -12.80 9.82
N HIS A 79 11.13 -11.60 9.88
CA HIS A 79 11.88 -10.39 10.19
C HIS A 79 12.28 -10.31 11.67
N HIS A 80 11.47 -10.85 12.59
CA HIS A 80 11.88 -10.98 13.98
C HIS A 80 13.14 -11.86 14.09
N THR A 81 13.13 -13.03 13.45
CA THR A 81 14.29 -13.92 13.42
C THR A 81 15.49 -13.23 12.77
N GLU A 82 15.28 -12.50 11.68
CA GLU A 82 16.34 -11.81 10.94
C GLU A 82 17.05 -10.75 11.79
N ILE A 83 16.30 -9.92 12.53
CA ILE A 83 16.90 -8.85 13.33
C ILE A 83 17.63 -9.37 14.56
N ASP A 84 17.28 -10.55 15.06
CA ASP A 84 17.90 -11.17 16.25
C ASP A 84 19.08 -12.09 15.91
N LYS A 85 19.45 -12.21 14.63
CA LYS A 85 20.71 -12.87 14.26
C LYS A 85 21.91 -12.01 14.69
N PRO A 86 22.86 -12.54 15.48
CA PRO A 86 24.05 -11.81 15.89
C PRO A 86 24.85 -11.24 14.70
N GLU A 87 24.86 -11.96 13.57
CA GLU A 87 25.54 -11.56 12.34
C GLU A 87 24.93 -10.29 11.73
N ASN A 88 23.66 -10.02 12.01
CA ASN A 88 22.91 -8.89 11.46
C ASN A 88 22.84 -7.69 12.41
N GLU A 89 23.36 -7.78 13.64
CA GLU A 89 23.24 -6.74 14.66
C GLU A 89 23.84 -5.39 14.22
N LYS A 90 24.91 -5.42 13.41
CA LYS A 90 25.49 -4.21 12.81
C LYS A 90 24.57 -3.51 11.82
N LYS A 91 23.68 -4.26 11.16
CA LYS A 91 22.71 -3.73 10.18
C LYS A 91 21.44 -3.25 10.88
N TYR A 92 20.97 -4.00 11.86
CA TYR A 92 19.74 -3.73 12.61
C TYR A 92 20.08 -3.24 14.02
N PHE A 93 20.78 -2.11 14.11
CA PHE A 93 21.11 -1.48 15.39
C PHE A 93 19.88 -0.76 15.99
N VAL A 94 19.98 -0.34 17.26
CA VAL A 94 18.84 0.20 18.04
C VAL A 94 18.15 1.36 17.32
N GLU A 95 18.92 2.34 16.86
CA GLU A 95 18.39 3.54 16.21
C GLU A 95 17.71 3.20 14.87
N TRP A 96 18.21 2.19 14.15
CA TRP A 96 17.57 1.72 12.91
C TRP A 96 16.18 1.11 13.19
N LEU A 97 16.05 0.31 14.26
CA LEU A 97 14.76 -0.28 14.65
C LEU A 97 13.76 0.75 15.15
N ILE A 98 14.23 1.77 15.87
CA ILE A 98 13.41 2.92 16.28
C ILE A 98 12.89 3.66 15.04
N GLU A 99 13.75 3.90 14.05
CA GLU A 99 13.37 4.56 12.81
C GLU A 99 12.39 3.69 11.99
N ALA A 100 12.66 2.39 11.85
CA ALA A 100 11.76 1.46 11.17
C ALA A 100 10.35 1.48 11.78
N LYS A 101 10.26 1.40 13.11
CA LYS A 101 8.99 1.54 13.84
C LYS A 101 8.33 2.90 13.56
N SER A 102 9.06 4.00 13.74
CA SER A 102 8.50 5.34 13.59
C SER A 102 7.99 5.60 12.18
N SER A 103 8.77 5.20 11.17
CA SER A 103 8.39 5.30 9.75
C SER A 103 7.14 4.47 9.45
N HIS A 104 7.03 3.25 9.96
CA HIS A 104 5.84 2.42 9.79
C HIS A 104 4.59 3.05 10.43
N GLU A 105 4.69 3.52 11.66
CA GLU A 105 3.55 4.13 12.37
C GLU A 105 3.10 5.44 11.69
N LYS A 106 4.04 6.25 11.20
CA LYS A 106 3.72 7.43 10.36
C LYS A 106 3.04 7.03 9.06
N TRP A 107 3.51 5.96 8.41
CA TRP A 107 2.88 5.43 7.21
C TRP A 107 1.45 4.97 7.50
N VAL A 108 1.21 4.23 8.59
CA VAL A 108 -0.14 3.83 9.02
C VAL A 108 -1.04 5.05 9.20
N ILE A 109 -0.57 6.08 9.92
CA ILE A 109 -1.33 7.32 10.11
C ILE A 109 -1.63 7.98 8.76
N SER A 110 -0.65 8.05 7.85
CA SER A 110 -0.86 8.66 6.52
C SER A 110 -1.86 7.89 5.66
N MET A 111 -1.93 6.56 5.79
CA MET A 111 -2.89 5.73 5.06
C MET A 111 -4.32 5.87 5.60
N LEU A 112 -4.46 6.23 6.88
CA LEU A 112 -5.75 6.45 7.55
C LEU A 112 -6.17 7.93 7.54
N ALA A 113 -5.22 8.84 7.34
CA ALA A 113 -5.47 10.24 7.11
C ALA A 113 -6.15 10.37 5.74
N VAL A 114 -7.48 10.37 5.76
CA VAL A 114 -8.27 10.86 4.63
C VAL A 114 -7.85 12.32 4.47
N GLU A 115 -7.01 12.61 3.46
CA GLU A 115 -6.95 13.96 2.91
C GLU A 115 -8.39 14.26 2.47
N LYS A 116 -9.13 14.99 3.31
CA LYS A 116 -10.46 15.44 2.94
C LYS A 116 -10.25 16.32 1.73
N VAL A 117 -10.66 15.82 0.57
CA VAL A 117 -10.88 16.65 -0.59
C VAL A 117 -12.06 17.55 -0.24
N LEU A 118 -11.79 18.84 -0.01
CA LEU A 118 -12.79 19.82 0.40
C LEU A 118 -13.44 20.51 -0.79
N THR A 119 -12.74 20.54 -1.92
CA THR A 119 -13.18 21.21 -3.15
C THR A 119 -13.11 20.29 -4.38
N ILE A 120 -13.92 20.60 -5.39
CA ILE A 120 -13.84 19.90 -6.69
C ILE A 120 -12.46 20.08 -7.34
N GLU A 121 -11.79 21.22 -7.09
CA GLU A 121 -10.48 21.51 -7.65
C GLU A 121 -9.38 20.61 -7.04
N GLU A 122 -9.38 20.42 -5.72
CA GLU A 122 -8.48 19.47 -5.06
C GLU A 122 -8.74 18.03 -5.55
N LEU A 123 -10.02 17.68 -5.79
CA LEU A 123 -10.39 16.37 -6.34
C LEU A 123 -9.78 16.18 -7.73
N LYS A 124 -10.02 17.14 -8.62
CA LYS A 124 -9.53 17.13 -10.00
C LYS A 124 -8.01 17.06 -10.02
N ASN A 125 -7.31 17.85 -9.21
CA ASN A 125 -5.85 17.82 -9.11
C ASN A 125 -5.32 16.46 -8.61
N HIS A 126 -6.01 15.81 -7.67
CA HIS A 126 -5.65 14.45 -7.25
C HIS A 126 -5.82 13.46 -8.41
N ILE A 127 -6.98 13.45 -9.07
CA ILE A 127 -7.25 12.56 -10.20
C ILE A 127 -6.28 12.82 -11.35
N ALA A 128 -5.95 14.08 -11.63
CA ALA A 128 -5.03 14.48 -12.70
C ALA A 128 -3.63 13.88 -12.52
N ARG A 129 -3.11 13.80 -11.28
CA ARG A 129 -1.82 13.15 -10.98
C ARG A 129 -1.85 11.66 -11.36
N LEU A 130 -2.90 10.95 -10.94
CA LEU A 130 -3.07 9.53 -11.24
C LEU A 130 -3.25 9.27 -12.74
N LEU A 131 -4.01 10.13 -13.44
CA LEU A 131 -4.15 10.06 -14.89
C LEU A 131 -2.84 10.35 -15.63
N ALA A 132 -1.99 11.25 -15.11
CA ALA A 132 -0.70 11.54 -15.71
C ALA A 132 0.22 10.31 -15.68
N ASP A 133 0.27 9.60 -14.56
CA ASP A 133 1.04 8.35 -14.44
C ASP A 133 0.51 7.27 -15.38
N ASN A 134 -0.82 7.11 -15.46
CA ASN A 134 -1.46 6.19 -16.41
C ASN A 134 -1.09 6.53 -17.86
N HIS A 135 -1.13 7.80 -18.22
CA HIS A 135 -0.82 8.27 -19.57
C HIS A 135 0.65 8.03 -19.93
N GLN A 136 1.58 8.27 -18.99
CA GLN A 136 3.00 7.98 -19.20
C GLN A 136 3.25 6.48 -19.41
N ALA A 137 2.64 5.62 -18.59
CA ALA A 137 2.73 4.17 -18.75
C ALA A 137 2.17 3.72 -20.12
N TRP A 138 1.02 4.27 -20.53
CA TRP A 138 0.39 3.98 -21.82
C TRP A 138 1.26 4.40 -23.01
N ILE A 139 1.78 5.64 -23.02
CA ILE A 139 2.63 6.12 -24.12
C ILE A 139 3.92 5.32 -24.22
N LYS A 140 4.51 4.96 -23.08
CA LYS A 140 5.82 4.31 -23.05
C LYS A 140 5.73 2.83 -23.38
N TYR A 141 4.75 2.11 -22.85
CA TYR A 141 4.69 0.64 -22.92
C TYR A 141 3.44 0.09 -23.59
N GLY A 142 2.43 0.93 -23.86
CA GLY A 142 1.19 0.50 -24.48
C GLY A 142 1.38 -0.05 -25.90
N PRO A 143 0.34 -0.69 -26.46
CA PRO A 143 0.40 -1.36 -27.76
C PRO A 143 0.71 -0.40 -28.93
N ASN A 144 0.41 0.89 -28.76
CA ASN A 144 0.68 1.94 -29.75
C ASN A 144 1.93 2.78 -29.39
N SER A 145 2.73 2.36 -28.41
CA SER A 145 3.98 3.03 -28.06
C SER A 145 4.99 2.92 -29.19
N ILE A 146 5.93 3.87 -29.26
CA ILE A 146 7.06 3.80 -30.21
C ILE A 146 7.85 2.50 -30.02
N LEU A 147 7.99 2.04 -28.77
CA LEU A 147 8.68 0.80 -28.43
C LEU A 147 7.97 -0.42 -29.04
N ALA A 148 6.66 -0.52 -28.88
CA ALA A 148 5.86 -1.62 -29.44
C ALA A 148 5.83 -1.59 -30.97
N LEU A 149 5.63 -0.41 -31.57
CA LEU A 149 5.57 -0.26 -33.03
C LEU A 149 6.90 -0.59 -33.72
N LYS A 150 8.04 -0.26 -33.08
CA LYS A 150 9.38 -0.62 -33.62
C LYS A 150 9.73 -2.09 -33.44
N ASN A 151 9.07 -2.79 -32.51
CA ASN A 151 9.41 -4.16 -32.14
C ASN A 151 8.13 -5.03 -32.09
N PRO A 152 7.44 -5.22 -33.23
CA PRO A 152 6.22 -6.01 -33.27
C PRO A 152 6.50 -7.46 -32.85
N ASN A 153 5.51 -8.11 -32.21
CA ASN A 153 5.58 -9.50 -31.73
C ASN A 153 6.72 -9.78 -30.71
N ASN A 154 7.19 -8.76 -29.99
CA ASN A 154 8.20 -8.94 -28.95
C ASN A 154 7.55 -9.34 -27.61
N GLU A 155 7.74 -10.59 -27.20
CA GLU A 155 7.16 -11.14 -25.96
C GLU A 155 7.63 -10.43 -24.69
N LEU A 156 8.88 -9.96 -24.64
CA LEU A 156 9.40 -9.23 -23.48
C LEU A 156 8.72 -7.87 -23.32
N LEU A 157 8.53 -7.13 -24.42
CA LEU A 157 7.81 -5.86 -24.40
C LEU A 157 6.33 -6.03 -24.06
N TYR A 158 5.72 -7.11 -24.56
CA TYR A 158 4.36 -7.49 -24.17
C TYR A 158 4.27 -7.81 -22.66
N GLY A 159 5.24 -8.55 -22.12
CA GLY A 159 5.33 -8.83 -20.68
C GLY A 159 5.48 -7.55 -19.84
N LEU A 160 6.32 -6.60 -20.28
CA LEU A 160 6.45 -5.29 -19.63
C LEU A 160 5.13 -4.51 -19.66
N TRP A 161 4.44 -4.48 -20.80
CA TRP A 161 3.12 -3.85 -20.91
C TRP A 161 2.11 -4.47 -19.93
N THR A 162 2.05 -5.80 -19.87
CA THR A 162 1.16 -6.51 -18.94
C THR A 162 1.49 -6.19 -17.48
N SER A 163 2.78 -6.12 -17.13
CA SER A 163 3.23 -5.71 -15.79
C SER A 163 2.78 -4.28 -15.46
N GLU A 164 3.02 -3.32 -16.35
CA GLU A 164 2.69 -1.90 -16.13
C GLU A 164 1.18 -1.65 -15.99
N ARG A 165 0.35 -2.40 -16.73
CA ARG A 165 -1.10 -2.37 -16.53
C ARG A 165 -1.50 -2.76 -15.11
N LEU A 166 -0.89 -3.83 -14.58
CA LEU A 166 -1.21 -4.39 -13.27
C LEU A 166 -0.62 -3.56 -12.13
N SER A 167 0.55 -2.94 -12.32
CA SER A 167 1.24 -2.17 -11.29
C SER A 167 0.87 -0.68 -11.26
N THR A 168 0.42 -0.12 -12.40
CA THR A 168 0.21 1.32 -12.55
C THR A 168 -1.24 1.63 -12.92
N ILE A 169 -1.71 1.18 -14.09
CA ILE A 169 -3.00 1.62 -14.66
C ILE A 169 -4.20 1.14 -13.83
N VAL A 170 -4.26 -0.17 -13.54
CA VAL A 170 -5.38 -0.75 -12.76
C VAL A 170 -5.43 -0.18 -11.33
N PRO A 171 -4.32 -0.14 -10.56
CA PRO A 171 -4.33 0.48 -9.23
C PRO A 171 -4.78 1.95 -9.26
N ASN A 172 -4.29 2.76 -10.20
CA ASN A 172 -4.68 4.15 -10.33
C ASN A 172 -6.15 4.30 -10.74
N ASN A 173 -6.65 3.47 -11.66
CA ASN A 173 -8.08 3.47 -12.03
C ASN A 173 -8.98 3.15 -10.83
N ARG A 174 -8.59 2.17 -9.98
CA ARG A 174 -9.30 1.88 -8.73
C ARG A 174 -9.28 3.07 -7.77
N ALA A 175 -8.13 3.72 -7.62
CA ALA A 175 -7.98 4.91 -6.76
C ALA A 175 -8.85 6.07 -7.25
N ILE A 176 -8.85 6.36 -8.55
CA ILE A 176 -9.73 7.38 -9.17
C ILE A 176 -11.20 7.00 -8.98
N ALA A 177 -11.57 5.75 -9.25
CA ALA A 177 -12.96 5.29 -9.08
C ALA A 177 -13.44 5.46 -7.63
N LYS A 178 -12.59 5.14 -6.65
CA LYS A 178 -12.87 5.38 -5.23
C LYS A 178 -13.09 6.87 -4.93
N LEU A 179 -12.19 7.74 -5.39
CA LEU A 179 -12.31 9.19 -5.23
C LEU A 179 -13.61 9.73 -5.85
N LEU A 180 -13.95 9.29 -7.05
CA LEU A 180 -15.19 9.69 -7.73
C LEU A 180 -16.45 9.21 -7.02
N ILE A 181 -16.42 8.03 -6.41
CA ILE A 181 -17.55 7.50 -5.62
C ILE A 181 -17.69 8.28 -4.32
N ASP A 182 -16.60 8.45 -3.57
CA ASP A 182 -16.58 9.09 -2.26
C ASP A 182 -16.97 10.58 -2.34
N TYR A 183 -16.58 11.27 -3.42
CA TYR A 183 -16.80 12.71 -3.62
C TYR A 183 -17.76 13.04 -4.77
N ARG A 184 -18.61 12.09 -5.16
CA ARG A 184 -19.51 12.20 -6.32
C ARG A 184 -20.38 13.46 -6.33
N MET A 185 -20.77 13.93 -5.15
CA MET A 185 -21.63 15.09 -4.95
C MET A 185 -20.95 16.43 -5.27
N LEU A 186 -19.63 16.46 -5.42
CA LEU A 186 -18.91 17.68 -5.83
C LEU A 186 -19.14 18.01 -7.32
N PHE A 187 -19.47 17.01 -8.16
CA PHE A 187 -19.75 17.20 -9.58
C PHE A 187 -21.18 17.67 -9.84
N THR A 188 -21.34 18.60 -10.78
CA THR A 188 -22.67 19.10 -11.17
C THR A 188 -23.50 18.01 -11.86
N GLN A 189 -24.81 18.22 -11.96
CA GLN A 189 -25.72 17.24 -12.55
C GLN A 189 -25.39 16.92 -14.03
N SER A 190 -24.92 17.90 -14.80
CA SER A 190 -24.49 17.67 -16.20
C SER A 190 -23.21 16.82 -16.28
N GLN A 191 -22.32 16.92 -15.29
CA GLN A 191 -21.05 16.17 -15.22
C GLN A 191 -21.22 14.72 -14.73
N GLN A 192 -22.32 14.37 -14.06
CA GLN A 192 -22.55 13.02 -13.52
C GLN A 192 -22.50 11.91 -14.58
N SER A 193 -22.90 12.22 -15.81
CA SER A 193 -22.83 11.28 -16.93
C SER A 193 -21.37 10.96 -17.30
N ILE A 194 -20.49 11.95 -17.30
CA ILE A 194 -19.06 11.84 -17.61
C ILE A 194 -18.35 10.99 -16.54
N VAL A 195 -18.64 11.27 -15.25
CA VAL A 195 -18.14 10.47 -14.12
C VAL A 195 -18.54 9.00 -14.26
N SER A 196 -19.80 8.73 -14.61
CA SER A 196 -20.32 7.36 -14.77
C SER A 196 -19.63 6.60 -15.91
N LYS A 197 -19.33 7.28 -17.03
CA LYS A 197 -18.55 6.69 -18.14
C LYS A 197 -17.16 6.25 -17.66
N PHE A 198 -16.47 7.07 -16.86
CA PHE A 198 -15.16 6.67 -16.34
C PHE A 198 -15.24 5.47 -15.40
N LEU A 199 -16.24 5.43 -14.51
CA LEU A 199 -16.44 4.30 -13.60
C LEU A 199 -16.70 2.99 -14.38
N SER A 200 -17.47 3.05 -15.46
CA SER A 200 -17.75 1.89 -16.31
C SER A 200 -16.52 1.47 -17.14
N HIS A 201 -15.77 2.44 -17.66
CA HIS A 201 -14.46 2.20 -18.27
C HIS A 201 -13.49 1.50 -17.31
N ALA A 202 -13.28 2.05 -16.11
CA ALA A 202 -12.34 1.49 -15.13
C ALA A 202 -12.71 0.04 -14.76
N LYS A 203 -14.01 -0.22 -14.54
CA LYS A 203 -14.51 -1.57 -14.23
C LYS A 203 -14.32 -2.54 -15.39
N SER A 204 -14.75 -2.19 -16.60
CA SER A 204 -14.64 -3.08 -17.76
C SER A 204 -13.18 -3.31 -18.17
N TYR A 205 -12.33 -2.29 -18.06
CA TYR A 205 -10.90 -2.42 -18.30
C TYR A 205 -10.25 -3.42 -17.34
N GLU A 206 -10.56 -3.33 -16.04
CA GLU A 206 -10.00 -4.25 -15.05
C GLU A 206 -10.49 -5.70 -15.25
N LEU A 207 -11.77 -5.91 -15.54
CA LEU A 207 -12.30 -7.24 -15.87
C LEU A 207 -11.57 -7.84 -17.08
N TRP A 208 -11.30 -7.04 -18.11
CA TRP A 208 -10.52 -7.50 -19.26
C TRP A 208 -9.06 -7.78 -18.90
N VAL A 209 -8.45 -6.98 -18.03
CA VAL A 209 -7.08 -7.22 -17.57
C VAL A 209 -6.97 -8.57 -16.83
N ASN A 210 -8.04 -8.99 -16.16
CA ASN A 210 -8.14 -10.26 -15.46
C ASN A 210 -8.69 -11.41 -16.32
N ASP A 211 -8.86 -11.20 -17.63
CA ASP A 211 -9.42 -12.16 -18.58
C ASP A 211 -10.88 -12.60 -18.28
N ASP A 212 -11.63 -11.82 -17.50
CA ASP A 212 -13.04 -12.10 -17.16
C ASP A 212 -14.00 -11.75 -18.30
N ILE A 213 -13.61 -10.81 -19.19
CA ILE A 213 -14.39 -10.37 -20.34
C ILE A 213 -13.53 -10.23 -21.61
N PRO A 214 -14.10 -10.40 -22.82
CA PRO A 214 -13.36 -10.20 -24.05
C PRO A 214 -13.09 -8.71 -24.31
N TYR A 215 -12.03 -8.40 -25.09
CA TYR A 215 -11.63 -7.03 -25.40
C TYR A 215 -12.76 -6.18 -26.03
N GLN A 216 -13.64 -6.79 -26.83
CA GLN A 216 -14.78 -6.13 -27.47
C GLN A 216 -15.81 -5.59 -26.47
N ALA A 217 -15.83 -6.13 -25.24
CA ALA A 217 -16.69 -5.68 -24.15
C ALA A 217 -16.06 -4.56 -23.29
N VAL A 218 -14.82 -4.16 -23.58
CA VAL A 218 -14.13 -3.08 -22.85
C VAL A 218 -14.66 -1.73 -23.31
N GLU A 219 -15.15 -0.95 -22.36
CA GLU A 219 -15.47 0.45 -22.64
C GLU A 219 -14.19 1.26 -22.79
N ARG A 220 -14.15 2.13 -23.80
CA ARG A 220 -12.98 2.98 -24.05
C ARG A 220 -12.88 4.09 -23.01
N PHE A 221 -11.66 4.55 -22.79
CA PHE A 221 -11.40 5.69 -21.91
C PHE A 221 -12.19 6.93 -22.40
N PRO A 222 -13.01 7.58 -21.54
CA PRO A 222 -13.84 8.72 -21.92
C PRO A 222 -13.02 10.00 -22.06
N VAL A 223 -12.92 10.53 -23.28
CA VAL A 223 -12.14 11.75 -23.59
C VAL A 223 -12.74 13.00 -22.91
N ASP A 224 -14.06 13.04 -22.76
CA ASP A 224 -14.78 14.08 -22.03
C ASP A 224 -14.46 14.06 -20.52
N PHE A 225 -14.05 12.92 -19.97
CA PHE A 225 -13.57 12.84 -18.58
C PHE A 225 -12.19 13.46 -18.41
N ASP A 226 -11.24 13.20 -19.30
CA ASP A 226 -9.92 13.85 -19.23
C ASP A 226 -10.05 15.38 -19.39
N ALA A 227 -10.92 15.84 -20.29
CA ALA A 227 -11.23 17.26 -20.41
C ALA A 227 -11.84 17.83 -19.11
N LEU A 228 -12.80 17.13 -18.50
CA LEU A 228 -13.41 17.54 -17.23
C LEU A 228 -12.38 17.65 -16.09
N ILE A 229 -11.41 16.74 -16.02
CA ILE A 229 -10.41 16.74 -14.96
C ILE A 229 -9.34 17.83 -15.17
N ARG A 230 -9.08 18.23 -16.42
CA ARG A 230 -8.07 19.26 -16.76
C ARG A 230 -8.62 20.69 -16.85
N GLU A 231 -9.94 20.85 -16.86
CA GLU A 231 -10.64 22.15 -16.74
C GLU A 231 -10.46 22.75 -15.35
#